data_AF-L8LMG6-F1
#
_entry.id   AF-L8LMG6-F1
#
_cell.length_a   1.000
_cell.length_b   1.000
_cell.length_c   1.000
_cell.angle_alpha   90.00
_cell.angle_beta   90.00
_cell.angle_gamma   90.00
#
_symmetry.space_group_name_H-M   'P 1'
#
loop_
_entity.id
_entity.type
_entity.pdbx_description
1 polymer ?
#
loop_
_entity_poly.entity_id
_entity_poly.type
_entity_poly.pdbx_seq_one_letter_code
_entity_poly.pdbx_strand_id
1 'polypeptide(L)' 'MGPQERSVIAQDLEALSDKLRAEQATEEDIALQRARYFVDRDLISDALQEAYSFPNPSAELIKFRDELLSNVCGRNLPN' A
#
# COMPACT_ATOMS: atom_id res chain seq x y z
N MET A 1 -8.34 13.83 6.31
CA MET A 1 -8.65 12.60 7.07
C MET A 1 -8.91 12.92 8.54
N GLY A 2 -10.05 12.51 9.07
CA GLY A 2 -10.45 12.76 10.47
C GLY A 2 -9.87 11.75 11.46
N PRO A 3 -9.92 12.00 12.79
CA PRO A 3 -9.43 11.06 13.81
C PRO A 3 -10.15 9.70 13.79
N GLN A 4 -11.47 9.71 13.55
CA GLN A 4 -12.30 8.51 13.52
C GLN A 4 -11.96 7.64 12.30
N GLU A 5 -11.82 8.27 11.14
CA GLU A 5 -11.42 7.62 9.89
C GLU A 5 -10.03 6.97 10.02
N ARG A 6 -9.10 7.63 10.72
CA ARG A 6 -7.75 7.07 10.98
C ARG A 6 -7.81 5.83 11.86
N SER A 7 -8.68 5.83 12.84
CA SER A 7 -8.88 4.67 13.72
C SER A 7 -9.44 3.49 12.95
N VAL A 8 -10.40 3.70 12.05
CA VAL A 8 -10.97 2.62 11.22
C VAL A 8 -9.90 2.05 10.30
N ILE A 9 -9.12 2.90 9.62
CA ILE A 9 -8.03 2.43 8.76
C ILE A 9 -6.99 1.63 9.54
N ALA A 10 -6.62 2.08 10.75
CA ALA A 10 -5.68 1.34 11.58
C ALA A 10 -6.20 -0.06 11.94
N GLN A 11 -7.48 -0.16 12.32
CA GLN A 11 -8.13 -1.43 12.65
C GLN A 11 -8.20 -2.37 11.44
N ASP A 12 -8.58 -1.84 10.29
CA ASP A 12 -8.66 -2.61 9.04
C ASP A 12 -7.27 -3.15 8.63
N LEU A 13 -6.21 -2.33 8.75
CA LEU A 13 -4.84 -2.74 8.44
C LEU A 13 -4.28 -3.76 9.42
N GLU A 14 -4.61 -3.64 10.71
CA GLU A 14 -4.26 -4.62 11.74
C GLU A 14 -4.91 -5.97 11.45
N ALA A 15 -6.23 -5.98 11.21
CA ALA A 15 -6.97 -7.19 10.85
C ALA A 15 -6.46 -7.84 9.56
N LEU A 16 -6.12 -7.04 8.54
CA LEU A 16 -5.51 -7.51 7.30
C LEU A 16 -4.15 -8.16 7.56
N SER A 17 -3.30 -7.50 8.34
CA SER A 17 -1.95 -8.00 8.65
C SER A 17 -2.00 -9.30 9.44
N ASP A 18 -2.88 -9.39 10.44
CA ASP A 18 -3.03 -10.59 11.26
C ASP A 18 -3.53 -11.79 10.45
N LYS A 19 -4.50 -11.57 9.55
CA LYS A 19 -4.97 -12.59 8.63
C LYS A 19 -3.84 -13.11 7.74
N LEU A 20 -3.08 -12.22 7.13
CA LEU A 20 -1.98 -12.58 6.23
C LEU A 20 -0.85 -13.30 6.97
N ARG A 21 -0.53 -12.88 8.20
CA ARG A 21 0.42 -13.60 9.06
C ARG A 21 -0.05 -15.00 9.40
N ALA A 22 -1.35 -15.18 9.66
CA ALA A 22 -1.93 -16.51 9.90
C ALA A 22 -1.85 -17.41 8.64
N GLU A 23 -1.87 -16.80 7.45
CA GLU A 23 -1.63 -17.46 6.16
C GLU A 23 -0.14 -17.63 5.82
N GLN A 24 0.77 -17.32 6.76
CA GLN A 24 2.23 -17.37 6.60
C GLN A 24 2.78 -16.46 5.49
N ALA A 25 2.07 -15.37 5.16
CA ALA A 25 2.56 -14.36 4.24
C ALA A 25 3.84 -13.70 4.77
N THR A 26 4.72 -13.29 3.86
CA THR A 26 5.94 -12.57 4.25
C THR A 26 5.60 -11.13 4.65
N GLU A 27 6.50 -10.49 5.41
CA GLU A 27 6.31 -9.06 5.75
C GLU A 27 6.25 -8.16 4.49
N GLU A 28 6.91 -8.57 3.41
CA GLU A 28 6.82 -7.87 2.12
C GLU A 28 5.44 -8.04 1.47
N ASP A 29 4.88 -9.25 1.49
CA ASP A 29 3.52 -9.50 0.99
C ASP A 29 2.48 -8.71 1.79
N ILE A 30 2.64 -8.65 3.11
CA ILE A 30 1.78 -7.87 4.00
C ILE A 30 1.86 -6.39 3.62
N ALA A 31 3.06 -5.84 3.43
CA ALA A 31 3.24 -4.45 3.03
C ALA A 31 2.65 -4.16 1.65
N LEU A 32 2.79 -5.07 0.70
CA LEU A 32 2.16 -4.97 -0.62
C LEU A 32 0.63 -4.93 -0.51
N GLN A 33 0.02 -5.80 0.30
CA GLN A 33 -1.43 -5.80 0.51
C GLN A 33 -1.92 -4.54 1.24
N ARG A 34 -1.18 -4.06 2.24
CA ARG A 34 -1.46 -2.77 2.91
C ARG A 34 -1.37 -1.61 1.94
N ALA A 35 -0.37 -1.59 1.07
CA ALA A 35 -0.23 -0.55 0.05
C ALA A 35 -1.40 -0.57 -0.94
N ARG A 36 -1.84 -1.75 -1.39
CA ARG A 36 -3.05 -1.89 -2.22
C ARG A 36 -4.30 -1.36 -1.51
N TYR A 37 -4.47 -1.69 -0.23
CA TYR A 37 -5.57 -1.18 0.58
C TYR A 37 -5.61 0.37 0.64
N PHE A 38 -4.43 1.01 0.72
CA PHE A 38 -4.34 2.47 0.67
C PHE A 38 -4.70 3.03 -0.71
N VAL A 39 -4.32 2.36 -1.81
CA VAL A 39 -4.72 2.75 -3.18
C VAL A 39 -6.24 2.72 -3.33
N ASP A 40 -6.90 1.67 -2.85
CA ASP A 40 -8.36 1.53 -2.93
C ASP A 40 -9.13 2.64 -2.19
N ARG A 41 -8.45 3.34 -1.28
CA ARG A 41 -8.97 4.47 -0.50
C ARG A 41 -8.46 5.84 -0.98
N ASP A 42 -7.80 5.89 -2.14
CA ASP A 42 -7.16 7.10 -2.70
C ASP A 42 -6.10 7.73 -1.78
N LEU A 43 -5.52 6.93 -0.87
CA LEU A 43 -4.46 7.32 0.06
C LEU A 43 -3.08 7.03 -0.55
N ILE A 44 -2.81 7.64 -1.70
CA ILE A 44 -1.64 7.30 -2.53
C ILE A 44 -0.31 7.60 -1.82
N SER A 45 -0.24 8.63 -0.98
CA SER A 45 0.96 8.93 -0.19
C SER A 45 1.29 7.81 0.79
N ASP A 46 0.31 7.27 1.50
CA ASP A 46 0.48 6.15 2.42
C ASP A 46 0.82 4.85 1.65
N ALA A 47 0.20 4.63 0.49
CA ALA A 47 0.54 3.51 -0.38
C ALA A 47 2.01 3.55 -0.84
N LEU A 48 2.53 4.73 -1.19
CA LEU A 48 3.94 4.91 -1.54
C LEU A 48 4.86 4.67 -0.34
N GLN A 49 4.50 5.15 0.85
CA GLN A 49 5.30 4.91 2.05
C GLN A 49 5.46 3.42 2.36
N GLU A 50 4.36 2.66 2.29
CA GLU A 50 4.37 1.20 2.47
C GLU A 50 5.19 0.52 1.37
N ALA A 51 4.91 0.84 0.11
CA ALA A 51 5.56 0.21 -1.02
C ALA A 51 7.07 0.40 -1.01
N TYR A 52 7.57 1.54 -0.53
CA TYR A 52 8.99 1.90 -0.48
C TYR A 52 9.68 1.57 0.86
N SER A 53 8.96 1.00 1.83
CA SER A 53 9.54 0.62 3.13
C SER A 53 10.57 -0.52 3.05
N PHE A 54 10.57 -1.27 1.94
CA PHE A 54 11.51 -2.38 1.70
C PHE A 54 12.70 -1.93 0.83
N PRO A 55 13.94 -1.98 1.34
CA PRO A 55 15.13 -1.55 0.59
C PRO A 55 15.47 -2.47 -0.58
N ASN A 56 15.16 -3.77 -0.48
CA ASN A 56 15.37 -4.76 -1.52
C ASN A 56 14.02 -5.41 -1.89
N PRO A 57 13.19 -4.75 -2.72
CA PRO A 57 11.88 -5.26 -3.10
C PRO A 57 12.00 -6.49 -4.00
N SER A 58 11.02 -7.38 -3.91
CA SER A 58 10.74 -8.42 -4.88
C SER A 58 10.31 -7.84 -6.23
N ALA A 59 10.31 -8.69 -7.26
CA ALA A 59 9.83 -8.31 -8.58
C ALA A 59 8.35 -7.86 -8.57
N GLU A 60 7.52 -8.44 -7.69
CA GLU A 60 6.13 -8.04 -7.56
C GLU A 60 5.99 -6.64 -6.97
N LEU A 61 6.75 -6.34 -5.91
CA LEU A 61 6.73 -5.02 -5.29
C LEU A 61 7.31 -3.95 -6.21
N ILE A 62 8.34 -4.27 -7.01
CA ILE A 62 8.85 -3.37 -8.06
C ILE A 62 7.74 -3.03 -9.06
N LYS A 63 7.05 -4.05 -9.58
CA LYS A 63 5.95 -3.84 -10.54
C LYS A 63 4.84 -2.97 -9.95
N PHE A 64 4.48 -3.22 -8.69
CA PHE A 64 3.47 -2.41 -7.99
C PHE A 64 3.92 -0.94 -7.81
N ARG A 65 5.20 -0.69 -7.50
CA ARG A 65 5.76 0.68 -7.46
C ARG A 65 5.64 1.37 -8.81
N ASP A 66 5.93 0.69 -9.91
CA ASP A 66 5.80 1.25 -11.26
C ASP A 66 4.35 1.59 -11.61
N GLU A 67 3.40 0.74 -11.22
CA GLU A 67 1.96 0.98 -11.37
C GLU A 67 1.50 2.20 -10.54
N LEU A 68 1.93 2.29 -9.28
CA LEU A 68 1.68 3.43 -8.40
C LEU A 68 2.22 4.74 -9.01
N LEU A 69 3.48 4.74 -9.44
CA LEU A 69 4.09 5.91 -10.06
C LEU A 69 3.38 6.30 -11.36
N SER A 70 2.94 5.34 -12.16
CA SER A 70 2.15 5.62 -13.38
C SER A 70 0.83 6.31 -13.05
N ASN A 71 0.16 5.90 -11.96
CA ASN A 71 -1.09 6.52 -11.50
C ASN A 71 -0.90 7.94 -10.94
N VAL A 72 0.26 8.23 -10.36
CA VAL A 72 0.61 9.56 -9.82
C VAL A 72 1.11 10.50 -10.92
N CYS A 73 2.09 10.05 -11.71
CA CYS A 73 2.77 10.86 -12.72
C CYS A 73 1.97 10.95 -14.03
N GLY A 74 1.18 9.93 -14.38
CA GLY A 74 0.28 9.95 -15.54
C GLY A 74 -0.90 10.92 -15.39
N ARG A 75 -1.14 11.42 -14.17
CA ARG A 75 -2.17 12.44 -13.88
C ARG A 75 -1.74 13.87 -14.28
N ASN A 76 -0.50 14.06 -14.76
CA ASN A 76 0.11 15.36 -15.10
C ASN A 76 0.74 15.41 -16.51
N LEU A 77 0.01 15.02 -17.56
CA LEU A 77 0.30 15.52 -18.91
C LEU A 77 -0.88 16.37 -19.40
N PRO A 78 -0.85 17.70 -19.24
CA PRO A 78 -1.70 18.56 -20.04
C PRO A 78 -1.22 18.48 -21.50
N ASN A 79 -2.13 18.11 -22.40
CA ASN A 79 -2.00 18.38 -23.83
C ASN A 79 -2.11 19.89 -24.08
#